data_AF-A0A7Y4UCE7-F1
#
_entry.id   AF-A0A7Y4UCE7-F1
#
_cell.length_a   1.000
_cell.length_b   1.000
_cell.length_c   1.000
_cell.angle_alpha   90.00
_cell.angle_beta   90.00
_cell.angle_gamma   90.00
#
_symmetry.space_group_name_H-M   'P 1'
#
loop_
_entity.id
_entity.type
_entity.pdbx_description
1 polymer ?
#
loop_
_entity_poly.entity_id
_entity_poly.type
_entity_poly.pdbx_seq_one_letter_code
_entity_poly.pdbx_strand_id
1 'polypeptide(L)'
;MVLPEDRANLRLADGFWQETNRDRQLQVLPESGGWRKVLGAFESEHVKSMRRSPHRLLILLIDFDEDGNRLAEARQVIPEDLQERVFVLGVWSEPEGLRHAGLGSLEDIGQALAKDCRDETDTVWNHQLLQHNLSEVARLRHHVREVLF
;
A
#
# COMPACT_ATOMS: atom_id res chain seq x y z
N MET A 1 -5.34 -4.49 -6.09
CA MET A 1 -6.01 -4.81 -4.81
C MET A 1 -5.13 -4.32 -3.68
N VAL A 2 -5.70 -3.96 -2.54
CA VAL A 2 -4.96 -3.54 -1.33
C VAL A 2 -5.36 -4.45 -0.18
N LEU A 3 -4.38 -5.00 0.53
CA LEU A 3 -4.57 -5.84 1.71
C LEU A 3 -4.03 -5.07 2.93
N PRO A 4 -4.90 -4.42 3.72
CA PRO A 4 -4.49 -3.65 4.88
C PRO A 4 -4.25 -4.54 6.12
N GLU A 5 -3.26 -4.16 6.92
CA GLU A 5 -2.96 -4.78 8.20
C GLU A 5 -4.09 -4.61 9.21
N ASP A 6 -4.56 -3.38 9.40
CA ASP A 6 -5.50 -3.02 10.44
C ASP A 6 -6.49 -1.93 9.97
N ARG A 7 -7.26 -1.39 10.91
CA ARG A 7 -8.25 -0.37 10.62
C ARG A 7 -7.64 0.96 10.19
N ALA A 8 -6.49 1.33 10.75
CA ALA A 8 -5.85 2.60 10.41
C ALA A 8 -5.34 2.55 8.95
N ASN A 9 -4.71 1.45 8.57
CA ASN A 9 -4.30 1.17 7.20
C ASN A 9 -5.48 1.09 6.23
N LEU A 10 -6.59 0.47 6.64
CA LEU A 10 -7.81 0.45 5.84
C LEU A 10 -8.32 1.87 5.53
N ARG A 11 -8.33 2.77 6.52
CA ARG A 11 -8.78 4.17 6.32
C ARG A 11 -7.86 4.96 5.40
N LEU A 12 -6.53 4.74 5.47
CA LEU A 12 -5.59 5.29 4.50
C LEU A 12 -5.92 4.81 3.08
N ALA A 13 -6.16 3.51 2.91
CA ALA A 13 -6.51 2.92 1.62
C ALA A 13 -7.86 3.44 1.09
N ASP A 14 -8.86 3.63 1.96
CA ASP A 14 -10.16 4.20 1.60
C ASP A 14 -10.02 5.65 1.12
N GLY A 15 -9.21 6.46 1.81
CA GLY A 15 -8.88 7.81 1.38
C GLY A 15 -8.22 7.85 0.01
N PHE A 16 -7.24 6.96 -0.22
CA PHE A 16 -6.60 6.82 -1.53
C PHE A 16 -7.61 6.47 -2.62
N TRP A 17 -8.50 5.51 -2.33
CA TRP A 17 -9.53 5.05 -3.28
C TRP A 17 -10.48 6.16 -3.71
N GLN A 18 -10.85 7.07 -2.81
CA GLN A 18 -11.76 8.19 -3.11
C GLN A 18 -11.23 9.17 -4.18
N GLU A 19 -9.92 9.23 -4.39
CA GLU A 19 -9.30 10.08 -5.42
C GLU A 19 -9.07 9.34 -6.75
N THR A 20 -9.45 8.06 -6.84
CA THR A 20 -9.37 7.30 -8.08
C THR A 20 -10.61 7.53 -8.95
N ASN A 21 -10.42 7.67 -10.27
CA ASN A 21 -11.52 7.95 -11.20
C ASN A 21 -12.28 6.68 -11.63
N ARG A 22 -11.88 5.50 -11.14
CA ARG A 22 -12.33 4.19 -11.63
C ARG A 22 -12.62 3.22 -10.49
N ASP A 23 -13.83 3.30 -9.94
CA ASP A 23 -14.36 2.44 -8.87
C ASP A 23 -14.16 0.93 -9.09
N ARG A 24 -13.95 0.48 -10.33
CA ARG A 24 -13.79 -0.95 -10.69
C ARG A 24 -12.36 -1.45 -10.77
N GLN A 25 -11.35 -0.57 -10.68
CA GLN A 25 -9.95 -0.97 -10.92
C GLN A 25 -9.11 -1.07 -9.64
N LEU A 26 -9.57 -0.47 -8.54
CA LEU A 26 -9.00 -0.63 -7.21
C LEU A 26 -10.01 -1.31 -6.29
N GLN A 27 -9.57 -2.36 -5.61
CA GLN A 27 -10.34 -3.04 -4.57
C GLN A 27 -9.54 -3.00 -3.28
N VAL A 28 -10.12 -2.39 -2.25
CA VAL A 28 -9.61 -2.41 -0.88
C VAL A 28 -10.26 -3.61 -0.16
N LEU A 29 -9.45 -4.50 0.40
CA LEU A 29 -9.91 -5.70 1.12
C LEU A 29 -10.13 -5.38 2.61
N PRO A 30 -10.90 -6.20 3.35
CA PRO A 30 -10.98 -6.09 4.81
C PRO A 30 -9.60 -6.19 5.47
N GLU A 31 -9.46 -5.56 6.64
CA GLU A 31 -8.24 -5.64 7.45
C GLU A 31 -7.90 -7.07 7.88
N SER A 32 -6.61 -7.38 7.93
CA SER A 32 -6.13 -8.72 8.30
C SER A 32 -5.99 -8.90 9.82
N GLY A 33 -5.90 -7.81 10.58
CA GLY A 33 -5.67 -7.79 12.03
C GLY A 33 -4.22 -8.14 12.41
N GLY A 34 -3.24 -7.60 11.68
CA GLY A 34 -1.79 -7.72 11.92
C GLY A 34 -0.97 -8.09 10.67
N TRP A 35 0.25 -7.56 10.52
CA TRP A 35 1.08 -7.74 9.32
C TRP A 35 1.41 -9.19 9.01
N ARG A 36 1.67 -10.03 10.03
CA ARG A 36 1.90 -11.47 9.81
C ARG A 36 0.68 -12.17 9.22
N LYS A 37 -0.53 -11.69 9.53
CA LYS A 37 -1.77 -12.20 8.91
C LYS A 37 -1.93 -11.67 7.49
N VAL A 38 -1.50 -10.44 7.20
CA VAL A 38 -1.40 -9.92 5.81
C VAL A 38 -0.52 -10.86 4.98
N LEU A 39 0.67 -11.21 5.48
CA LEU A 39 1.57 -12.14 4.77
C LEU A 39 0.95 -13.54 4.63
N GLY A 40 0.36 -14.09 5.70
CA GLY A 40 -0.30 -15.39 5.66
C GLY A 40 -1.48 -15.44 4.67
N ALA A 41 -2.30 -14.40 4.62
CA ALA A 41 -3.40 -14.27 3.64
C ALA A 41 -2.86 -14.11 2.21
N PHE A 42 -1.79 -13.32 2.03
CA PHE A 42 -1.11 -13.22 0.75
C PHE A 42 -0.64 -14.58 0.23
N GLU A 43 0.10 -15.33 1.04
CA GLU A 43 0.65 -16.63 0.65
C GLU A 43 -0.44 -17.67 0.37
N SER A 44 -1.43 -17.76 1.25
CA SER A 44 -2.45 -18.82 1.18
C SER A 44 -3.57 -18.53 0.16
N GLU A 45 -3.97 -17.27 -0.01
CA GLU A 45 -5.16 -16.91 -0.81
C GLU A 45 -4.81 -16.20 -2.12
N HIS A 46 -3.77 -15.37 -2.12
CA HIS A 46 -3.52 -14.45 -3.23
C HIS A 46 -2.47 -14.96 -4.22
N VAL A 47 -1.38 -15.63 -3.78
CA VAL A 47 -0.31 -16.11 -4.66
C VAL A 47 -0.85 -16.95 -5.83
N LYS A 48 -1.68 -17.96 -5.53
CA LYS A 48 -2.28 -18.84 -6.56
C LYS A 48 -3.21 -18.07 -7.51
N SER A 49 -3.94 -17.09 -6.99
CA SER A 49 -4.87 -16.26 -7.75
C SER A 49 -4.13 -15.30 -8.69
N MET A 50 -3.03 -14.70 -8.23
CA MET A 50 -2.17 -13.81 -9.01
C MET A 50 -1.43 -14.52 -10.14
N ARG A 51 -1.05 -15.79 -9.95
CA ARG A 51 -0.49 -16.62 -11.03
C ARG A 51 -1.51 -16.92 -12.14
N ARG A 52 -2.79 -17.03 -11.79
CA ARG A 52 -3.89 -17.22 -12.76
C ARG A 52 -4.30 -15.92 -13.46
N SER A 53 -4.01 -14.77 -12.84
CA SER A 53 -4.43 -13.45 -13.31
C SER A 53 -3.20 -12.56 -13.54
N PRO A 54 -2.56 -12.60 -14.72
CA PRO A 54 -1.26 -11.97 -14.95
C PRO A 54 -1.28 -10.44 -14.76
N HIS A 55 -2.41 -9.78 -15.01
CA HIS A 55 -2.56 -8.33 -14.88
C HIS A 55 -2.92 -7.85 -13.46
N ARG A 56 -3.07 -8.77 -12.50
CA ARG A 56 -3.44 -8.41 -11.14
C ARG A 56 -2.24 -7.86 -10.39
N LEU A 57 -2.42 -6.69 -9.79
CA LEU A 57 -1.48 -6.04 -8.87
C LEU A 57 -2.02 -6.12 -7.44
N LEU A 58 -1.12 -6.29 -6.47
CA LEU A 58 -1.46 -6.35 -5.06
C LEU A 58 -0.53 -5.43 -4.25
N ILE A 59 -1.12 -4.67 -3.34
CA ILE A 59 -0.40 -3.87 -2.35
C ILE A 59 -0.63 -4.55 -0.99
N LEU A 60 0.46 -4.89 -0.31
CA LEU A 60 0.46 -5.25 1.10
C LEU A 60 0.70 -3.95 1.87
N LEU A 61 -0.31 -3.47 2.60
CA LEU A 61 -0.26 -2.22 3.35
C LEU A 61 -0.12 -2.56 4.84
N ILE A 62 1.09 -2.39 5.37
CA ILE A 62 1.47 -2.83 6.73
C ILE A 62 2.21 -1.72 7.48
N ASP A 63 2.17 -1.79 8.81
CA ASP A 63 2.93 -0.91 9.69
C ASP A 63 4.32 -1.49 9.93
N PHE A 64 5.34 -0.63 9.80
CA PHE A 64 6.71 -1.08 9.99
C PHE A 64 7.14 -1.03 11.47
N ASP A 65 6.40 -0.36 12.35
CA ASP A 65 6.69 -0.26 13.80
C ASP A 65 8.15 0.13 14.11
N GLU A 66 8.73 0.97 13.25
CA GLU A 66 10.12 1.41 13.28
C GLU A 66 11.15 0.26 13.13
N ASP A 67 10.69 -0.89 12.65
CA ASP A 67 11.47 -2.11 12.45
C ASP A 67 11.71 -2.37 10.95
N GLY A 68 12.90 -1.99 10.49
CA GLY A 68 13.33 -2.19 9.11
C GLY A 68 13.37 -3.66 8.67
N ASN A 69 13.36 -4.62 9.60
CA ASN A 69 13.30 -6.04 9.25
C ASN A 69 11.94 -6.43 8.68
N ARG A 70 10.85 -5.76 9.07
CA ARG A 70 9.50 -6.09 8.58
C ARG A 70 9.37 -5.96 7.08
N LEU A 71 9.94 -4.89 6.50
CA LEU A 71 9.96 -4.72 5.05
C LEU A 71 10.76 -5.85 4.37
N ALA A 72 11.90 -6.24 4.96
CA ALA A 72 12.72 -7.33 4.45
C ALA A 72 11.97 -8.68 4.52
N GLU A 73 11.32 -8.98 5.65
CA GLU A 73 10.53 -10.19 5.85
C GLU A 73 9.32 -10.23 4.90
N ALA A 74 8.58 -9.13 4.76
CA ALA A 74 7.47 -9.02 3.83
C ALA A 74 7.91 -9.22 2.37
N ARG A 75 9.11 -8.77 1.99
CA ARG A 75 9.66 -9.02 0.65
C ARG A 75 10.09 -10.47 0.44
N GLN A 76 10.59 -11.14 1.48
CA GLN A 76 11.03 -12.54 1.39
C GLN A 76 9.90 -13.52 1.12
N VAL A 77 8.68 -13.23 1.57
CA VAL A 77 7.52 -14.10 1.28
C VAL A 77 6.98 -13.94 -0.14
N ILE A 78 7.39 -12.90 -0.88
CA ILE A 78 6.94 -12.65 -2.24
C ILE A 78 7.72 -13.55 -3.21
N PRO A 79 7.06 -14.49 -3.91
CA PRO A 79 7.71 -15.33 -4.90
C PRO A 79 8.34 -14.49 -6.02
N GLU A 80 9.49 -14.93 -6.54
CA GLU A 80 10.23 -14.24 -7.61
C GLU A 80 9.33 -13.88 -8.81
N ASP A 81 8.43 -14.77 -9.21
CA ASP A 81 7.49 -14.56 -10.33
C ASP A 81 6.42 -13.49 -10.08
N LEU A 82 6.30 -13.00 -8.84
CA LEU A 82 5.31 -12.01 -8.41
C LEU A 82 5.93 -10.68 -7.97
N GLN A 83 7.26 -10.56 -7.88
CA GLN A 83 7.93 -9.37 -7.34
C GLN A 83 7.61 -8.07 -8.09
N GLU A 84 7.35 -8.14 -9.40
CA GLU A 84 6.95 -6.96 -10.20
C GLU A 84 5.49 -6.55 -10.03
N ARG A 85 4.68 -7.37 -9.35
CA ARG A 85 3.22 -7.18 -9.24
C ARG A 85 2.72 -7.09 -7.81
N VAL A 86 3.59 -7.32 -6.84
CA VAL A 86 3.31 -7.20 -5.41
C VAL A 86 4.17 -6.08 -4.85
N PHE A 87 3.54 -5.13 -4.20
CA PHE A 87 4.18 -3.97 -3.59
C PHE A 87 3.99 -4.03 -2.09
N VAL A 88 5.02 -3.66 -1.33
CA VAL A 88 4.93 -3.54 0.13
C VAL A 88 5.06 -2.06 0.47
N LEU A 89 3.99 -1.48 1.02
CA LEU A 89 3.93 -0.08 1.42
C LEU A 89 3.49 0.00 2.88
N GLY A 90 3.86 1.08 3.55
CA GLY A 90 3.56 1.19 4.97
C GLY A 90 3.96 2.51 5.58
N VAL A 91 3.49 2.78 6.80
CA VAL A 91 4.00 3.88 7.60
C VAL A 91 5.22 3.37 8.38
N TRP A 92 6.27 4.20 8.49
CA TRP A 92 7.51 3.77 9.15
C TRP A 92 7.27 3.36 10.59
N SER A 93 6.44 4.11 11.31
CA SER A 93 5.90 3.73 12.61
C SER A 93 4.52 3.13 12.44
N GLU A 94 3.48 3.92 12.73
CA GLU A 94 2.05 3.58 12.61
C GLU A 94 1.30 4.77 11.97
N PRO A 95 0.12 4.58 11.36
CA PRO A 95 -0.63 5.64 10.70
C PRO A 95 -1.01 6.81 11.61
N GLU A 96 -1.20 6.56 12.91
CA GLU A 96 -1.41 7.55 13.96
C GLU A 96 -0.29 8.59 13.99
N GLY A 97 0.95 8.19 13.71
CA GLY A 97 2.10 9.09 13.60
C GLY A 97 1.92 10.17 12.54
N LEU A 98 1.27 9.86 11.42
CA LEU A 98 0.99 10.84 10.35
C LEU A 98 -0.06 11.87 10.80
N ARG A 99 -1.05 11.43 11.57
CA ARG A 99 -2.07 12.33 12.15
C ARG A 99 -1.42 13.29 13.15
N HIS A 100 -0.57 12.77 14.04
CA HIS A 100 0.16 13.59 15.01
C HIS A 100 1.14 14.57 14.35
N ALA A 101 1.65 14.24 13.16
CA ALA A 101 2.45 15.15 12.34
C ALA A 101 1.64 16.28 11.69
N GLY A 102 0.31 16.31 11.87
CA GLY A 102 -0.55 17.39 11.37
C GLY A 102 -0.94 17.25 9.90
N LEU A 103 -0.80 16.06 9.30
CA LEU A 103 -1.14 15.82 7.90
C LEU A 103 -2.65 15.64 7.64
N GLY A 104 -3.49 15.66 8.68
CA GLY A 104 -4.94 15.53 8.59
C GLY A 104 -5.48 14.21 9.13
N SER A 105 -6.69 13.83 8.70
CA SER A 105 -7.22 12.50 8.96
C SER A 105 -6.53 11.45 8.07
N LEU A 106 -6.66 10.16 8.41
CA LEU A 106 -6.08 9.08 7.59
C LEU A 106 -6.66 9.09 6.17
N GLU A 107 -7.94 9.39 6.05
CA GLU A 107 -8.59 9.54 4.74
C GLU A 107 -8.01 10.72 3.96
N ASP A 108 -7.85 11.90 4.59
CA ASP A 108 -7.25 13.07 3.92
C ASP A 108 -5.82 12.78 3.46
N ILE A 109 -5.05 12.07 4.30
CA ILE A 109 -3.70 11.63 3.96
C ILE A 109 -3.74 10.67 2.77
N GLY A 110 -4.62 9.66 2.80
CA GLY A 110 -4.82 8.73 1.70
C GLY A 110 -5.14 9.44 0.38
N GLN A 111 -6.05 10.42 0.42
CA GLN A 111 -6.38 11.25 -0.74
C GLN A 111 -5.14 12.00 -1.24
N ALA A 112 -4.36 12.61 -0.35
CA ALA A 112 -3.16 13.35 -0.74
C ALA A 112 -2.08 12.44 -1.35
N LEU A 113 -1.92 11.21 -0.84
CA LEU A 113 -1.02 10.19 -1.43
C LEU A 113 -1.46 9.77 -2.84
N ALA A 114 -2.77 9.69 -3.08
CA ALA A 114 -3.32 9.42 -4.41
C ALA A 114 -3.08 10.59 -5.38
N LYS A 115 -3.23 11.84 -4.91
CA LYS A 115 -2.90 13.04 -5.70
C LYS A 115 -1.43 13.05 -6.09
N ASP A 116 -0.54 12.78 -5.14
CA ASP A 116 0.89 12.61 -5.40
C ASP A 116 1.17 11.50 -6.44
N CYS A 117 0.39 10.42 -6.43
CA CYS A 117 0.50 9.34 -7.41
C CYS A 117 0.08 9.79 -8.82
N ARG A 118 -1.05 10.50 -8.92
CA ARG A 118 -1.61 11.03 -10.17
C ARG A 118 -0.74 12.10 -10.81
N ASP A 119 -0.30 13.04 -9.99
CA ASP A 119 0.35 14.28 -10.39
C ASP A 119 1.88 14.14 -10.46
N GLU A 120 2.40 12.93 -10.17
CA GLU A 120 3.82 12.59 -10.16
C GLU A 120 4.66 13.47 -9.21
N THR A 121 4.06 13.85 -8.08
CA THR A 121 4.71 14.60 -7.00
C THR A 121 4.95 13.72 -5.78
N ASP A 122 5.88 14.12 -4.92
CA ASP A 122 6.16 13.42 -3.66
C ASP A 122 5.98 14.36 -2.47
N THR A 123 4.97 15.23 -2.49
CA THR A 123 4.78 16.24 -1.43
C THR A 123 4.47 15.58 -0.08
N VAL A 124 3.60 14.57 -0.06
CA VAL A 124 3.28 13.78 1.13
C VAL A 124 4.19 12.57 1.24
N TRP A 125 4.53 11.90 0.12
CA TRP A 125 5.42 10.74 0.16
C TRP A 125 6.83 11.06 0.70
N ASN A 126 7.35 12.28 0.54
CA ASN A 126 8.63 12.70 1.13
C ASN A 126 8.58 12.93 2.65
N HIS A 127 7.43 12.80 3.29
CA HIS A 127 7.35 12.90 4.75
C HIS A 127 8.25 11.81 5.39
N GLN A 128 8.89 12.13 6.51
CA GLN A 128 9.86 11.23 7.15
C GLN A 128 9.32 9.82 7.46
N LEU A 129 8.02 9.73 7.75
CA LEU A 129 7.34 8.46 8.03
C LEU A 129 6.89 7.70 6.76
N LEU A 130 7.13 8.22 5.57
CA LEU A 130 6.66 7.66 4.29
C LEU A 130 7.76 7.53 3.23
N GLN A 131 8.83 8.33 3.31
CA GLN A 131 9.87 8.42 2.29
C GLN A 131 10.61 7.09 2.01
N HIS A 132 10.60 6.15 2.94
CA HIS A 132 11.17 4.82 2.72
C HIS A 132 10.41 4.03 1.64
N ASN A 133 9.14 4.38 1.37
CA ASN A 133 8.33 3.79 0.31
C ASN A 133 8.66 4.30 -1.09
N LEU A 134 9.43 5.39 -1.24
CA LEU A 134 9.57 6.10 -2.54
C LEU A 134 10.00 5.17 -3.69
N SER A 135 10.89 4.21 -3.43
CA SER A 135 11.29 3.21 -4.43
C SER A 135 10.13 2.32 -4.89
N GLU A 136 9.29 1.86 -3.96
CA GLU A 136 8.10 1.05 -4.26
C GLU A 136 7.00 1.89 -4.92
N VAL A 137 6.82 3.14 -4.49
CA VAL A 137 5.86 4.08 -5.09
C VAL A 137 6.24 4.40 -6.53
N ALA A 138 7.53 4.60 -6.83
CA ALA A 138 8.01 4.80 -8.20
C ALA A 138 7.68 3.60 -9.09
N ARG A 139 7.89 2.36 -8.60
CA ARG A 139 7.50 1.14 -9.30
C ARG A 139 5.99 1.02 -9.46
N LEU A 140 5.22 1.35 -8.42
CA LEU A 140 3.76 1.30 -8.43
C LEU A 140 3.18 2.26 -9.47
N ARG A 141 3.65 3.52 -9.50
CA ARG A 141 3.20 4.57 -10.43
C ARG A 141 3.29 4.12 -11.89
N HIS A 142 4.37 3.43 -12.26
CA HIS A 142 4.55 2.89 -13.61
C HIS A 142 3.41 1.95 -14.04
N HIS A 143 2.79 1.26 -13.09
CA HIS A 143 1.73 0.29 -13.36
C HIS A 143 0.32 0.87 -13.18
N VAL A 144 0.12 1.77 -12.21
CA VAL A 144 -1.23 2.13 -11.77
C VAL A 144 -1.71 3.47 -12.27
N ARG A 145 -0.84 4.37 -12.75
CA ARG A 145 -1.26 5.74 -13.08
C ARG A 145 -2.33 5.79 -14.16
N GLU A 146 -2.09 5.18 -15.32
CA GLU A 146 -3.05 5.15 -16.45
C GLU A 146 -4.31 4.30 -16.17
N VAL A 147 -4.21 3.46 -15.13
CA VAL A 147 -5.24 2.52 -14.71
C VAL A 147 -6.18 3.22 -13.71
N LEU A 148 -5.65 3.91 -12.71
CA LEU A 148 -6.41 4.49 -11.61
C LEU A 148 -6.87 5.94 -11.84
N PHE A 149 -6.18 6.70 -12.69
CA PHE A 149 -6.45 8.12 -12.94
C PHE A 149 -6.73 8.40 -14.42
#